data_AF-A0A3D5D939-F1
#
_entry.id   AF-A0A3D5D939-F1
#
_cell.length_a   1.000
_cell.length_b   1.000
_cell.length_c   1.000
_cell.angle_alpha   90.00
_cell.angle_beta   90.00
_cell.angle_gamma   90.00
#
_symmetry.space_group_name_H-M   'P 1'
#
loop_
_entity.id
_entity.type
_entity.pdbx_description
1 polymer ?
#
loop_
_entity_poly.entity_id
_entity_poly.type
_entity_poly.pdbx_seq_one_letter_code
_entity_poly.pdbx_strand_id
1 'polypeptide(L)'
;MSHVKIAVDYLEKDWEEPFATFVNKHPDGTFYHSRTYRSFLLHLLGCRCNTLVAHSGGEVRGVMPLMSTNGSYGKVFNSLPFYGSYGGVLASDVEAAQALWVSYRDLLAGVGV
;
A
#
# COMPACT_ATOMS: atom_id res chain seq x y z
N MET A 1 17.81 -17.89 -13.95
CA MET A 1 17.27 -17.15 -12.80
C MET A 1 15.84 -17.61 -12.58
N SER A 2 15.52 -18.20 -11.43
CA SER A 2 14.14 -18.55 -11.09
C SER A 2 13.34 -17.27 -10.85
N HIS A 3 12.35 -16.97 -11.68
CA HIS A 3 11.45 -15.85 -11.43
C HIS A 3 10.61 -16.16 -10.19
N VAL A 4 10.83 -15.40 -9.11
CA VAL A 4 9.97 -15.44 -7.92
C VAL A 4 8.63 -14.85 -8.32
N LYS A 5 7.55 -15.62 -8.20
CA LYS A 5 6.20 -15.14 -8.51
C LYS A 5 5.73 -14.24 -7.35
N ILE A 6 5.59 -12.94 -7.63
CA ILE A 6 4.99 -11.98 -6.70
C ILE A 6 3.48 -11.94 -6.90
N ALA A 7 2.71 -12.09 -5.83
CA ALA A 7 1.28 -11.79 -5.78
C ALA A 7 1.05 -10.47 -5.06
N VAL A 8 -0.07 -9.80 -5.36
CA VAL A 8 -0.46 -8.53 -4.71
C VAL A 8 -1.89 -8.65 -4.22
N ASP A 9 -2.08 -8.42 -2.92
CA ASP A 9 -3.38 -8.41 -2.26
C ASP A 9 -3.61 -7.07 -1.55
N TYR A 10 -4.85 -6.80 -1.15
CA TYR A 10 -5.11 -5.74 -0.19
C TYR A 10 -4.58 -6.12 1.19
N LEU A 11 -4.25 -5.11 1.99
CA LEU A 11 -3.89 -5.29 3.39
C LEU A 11 -5.14 -5.72 4.19
N GLU A 12 -5.28 -7.03 4.33
CA GLU A 12 -6.29 -7.69 5.14
C GLU A 12 -5.72 -8.15 6.49
N LYS A 13 -6.57 -8.71 7.35
CA LYS A 13 -6.21 -9.09 8.74
C LYS A 13 -4.99 -10.01 8.81
N ASP A 14 -4.89 -10.98 7.90
CA ASP A 14 -3.80 -11.96 7.87
C ASP A 14 -2.45 -11.32 7.49
N TRP A 15 -2.49 -10.17 6.81
CA TRP A 15 -1.31 -9.42 6.41
C TRP A 15 -0.86 -8.36 7.43
N GLU A 16 -1.66 -8.03 8.45
CA GLU A 16 -1.37 -6.94 9.39
C GLU A 16 -0.02 -7.06 10.13
N GLU A 17 0.25 -8.23 10.71
CA GLU A 17 1.50 -8.45 11.46
C GLU A 17 2.72 -8.63 10.53
N PRO A 18 2.64 -9.40 9.42
CA PRO A 18 3.71 -9.43 8.42
C PRO A 18 4.03 -8.05 7.84
N PHE A 19 3.00 -7.25 7.53
CA PHE A 19 3.13 -5.87 7.06
C PHE A 19 3.88 -5.01 8.07
N ALA A 20 3.44 -5.01 9.34
CA ALA A 20 4.06 -4.19 10.37
C ALA A 20 5.53 -4.58 10.60
N THR A 21 5.82 -5.88 10.59
CA THR A 21 7.18 -6.41 10.71
C THR A 21 8.05 -5.96 9.53
N PHE A 22 7.54 -6.05 8.30
CA PHE A 22 8.23 -5.61 7.10
C PHE A 22 8.57 -4.12 7.16
N VAL A 23 7.57 -3.26 7.41
CA VAL A 23 7.74 -1.81 7.46
C VAL A 23 8.76 -1.40 8.53
N ASN A 24 8.71 -2.01 9.71
CA ASN A 24 9.62 -1.68 10.81
C ASN A 24 11.07 -2.13 10.56
N LYS A 25 11.28 -3.17 9.73
CA LYS A 25 12.61 -3.70 9.42
C LYS A 25 13.21 -3.16 8.12
N HIS A 26 12.39 -2.59 7.24
CA HIS A 26 12.86 -2.10 5.95
C HIS A 26 13.74 -0.86 6.13
N PRO A 27 14.95 -0.81 5.53
CA PRO A 27 15.88 0.32 5.71
C PRO A 27 15.28 1.65 5.23
N ASP A 28 14.50 1.62 4.15
CA ASP A 28 13.80 2.80 3.61
C ASP A 28 12.40 3.01 4.22
N GLY A 29 12.04 2.22 5.23
CA GLY A 29 10.75 2.30 5.91
C GLY A 29 10.63 3.62 6.66
N THR A 30 9.55 4.36 6.43
CA THR A 30 9.28 5.64 7.11
C THR A 30 8.02 5.55 7.97
N PHE A 31 7.85 6.51 8.89
CA PHE A 31 6.63 6.65 9.69
C PHE A 31 5.35 6.68 8.84
N TYR A 32 5.40 7.21 7.61
CA TYR A 32 4.27 7.28 6.70
C TYR A 32 3.78 5.90 6.21
N HIS A 33 4.63 4.88 6.26
CA HIS A 33 4.25 3.50 5.95
C HIS A 33 3.67 2.76 7.18
N SER A 34 3.74 3.35 8.37
CA SER A 34 3.42 2.64 9.61
C SER A 34 1.92 2.39 9.80
N ARG A 35 1.60 1.30 10.51
CA ARG A 35 0.24 1.00 10.97
C ARG A 35 -0.34 2.14 11.82
N THR A 36 0.48 2.78 12.64
CA THR A 36 0.08 3.90 13.50
C THR A 36 -0.37 5.09 12.67
N TYR A 37 0.41 5.51 11.68
CA TYR A 37 0.05 6.62 10.81
C TYR A 37 -1.20 6.32 9.99
N ARG A 38 -1.30 5.12 9.41
CA ARG A 38 -2.52 4.65 8.74
C ARG A 38 -3.75 4.77 9.65
N SER A 39 -3.65 4.28 10.89
CA SER A 39 -4.77 4.30 11.84
C SER A 39 -5.20 5.72 12.19
N PHE A 40 -4.22 6.62 12.37
CA PHE A 40 -4.48 8.04 12.57
C PHE A 40 -5.24 8.65 11.39
N LEU A 41 -4.83 8.38 10.15
CA LEU A 41 -5.51 8.89 8.96
C LEU A 41 -6.94 8.38 8.83
N LEU A 42 -7.15 7.07 9.04
CA LEU A 42 -8.49 6.46 9.00
C LEU A 42 -9.42 7.11 10.03
N HIS A 43 -8.92 7.37 11.24
CA HIS A 43 -9.69 8.00 12.29
C HIS A 43 -9.97 9.48 12.02
N LEU A 44 -8.96 10.24 11.58
CA LEU A 44 -9.07 11.68 11.35
C LEU A 44 -10.02 12.01 10.19
N LEU A 45 -10.04 11.17 9.15
CA LEU A 45 -10.64 11.53 7.86
C LEU A 45 -11.82 10.66 7.47
N GLY A 46 -12.04 9.56 8.18
CA GLY A 46 -13.08 8.59 7.82
C GLY A 46 -12.88 7.97 6.44
N CYS A 47 -11.64 7.95 5.93
CA CYS A 47 -11.32 7.35 4.63
C CYS A 47 -11.26 5.81 4.73
N ARG A 48 -11.15 5.15 3.57
CA ARG A 48 -11.01 3.69 3.45
C ARG A 48 -9.55 3.33 3.22
N CYS A 49 -9.09 2.27 3.87
CA CYS A 49 -7.79 1.67 3.61
C CYS A 49 -7.85 0.83 2.34
N ASN A 50 -6.97 1.13 1.39
CA ASN A 50 -6.76 0.35 0.17
C ASN A 50 -5.29 -0.04 0.00
N THR A 51 -4.50 0.00 1.08
CA THR A 51 -3.10 -0.41 1.08
C THR A 51 -2.92 -1.77 0.38
N LEU A 52 -1.93 -1.85 -0.50
CA LEU A 52 -1.57 -3.07 -1.21
C LEU A 52 -0.33 -3.70 -0.57
N VAL A 53 -0.27 -5.03 -0.62
CA VAL A 53 0.83 -5.86 -0.10
C VAL A 53 1.29 -6.78 -1.22
N ALA A 54 2.54 -6.63 -1.64
CA ALA A 54 3.22 -7.59 -2.50
C ALA A 54 3.87 -8.68 -1.65
N HIS A 55 3.66 -9.94 -2.00
CA HIS A 55 4.18 -11.08 -1.25
C HIS A 55 4.57 -12.24 -2.15
N SER A 56 5.42 -13.12 -1.61
CA SER A 56 5.76 -14.41 -2.23
C SER A 56 6.06 -15.43 -1.16
N GLY A 57 5.55 -16.65 -1.30
CA GLY A 57 5.78 -17.71 -0.32
C GLY A 57 5.27 -17.39 1.10
N GLY A 58 4.29 -16.49 1.24
CA GLY A 58 3.78 -16.03 2.54
C GLY A 58 4.60 -14.91 3.19
N GLU A 59 5.65 -14.42 2.53
CA GLU A 59 6.47 -13.31 3.02
C GLU A 59 6.15 -12.01 2.29
N VAL A 60 6.02 -10.91 3.05
CA VAL A 60 5.86 -9.56 2.48
C VAL A 60 7.17 -9.15 1.80
N ARG A 61 7.05 -8.76 0.53
CA ARG A 61 8.15 -8.28 -0.34
C ARG A 61 8.03 -6.79 -0.65
N GLY A 62 6.84 -6.23 -0.48
CA GLY A 62 6.63 -4.79 -0.61
C GLY A 62 5.24 -4.36 -0.17
N VAL A 63 5.09 -3.07 0.07
CA VAL A 63 3.83 -2.44 0.50
C VAL A 63 3.65 -1.12 -0.24
N MET A 64 2.40 -0.78 -0.54
CA MET A 64 2.02 0.52 -1.07
C MET A 64 0.84 1.07 -0.25
N PRO A 65 1.08 2.01 0.67
CA PRO A 65 0.02 2.67 1.41
C PRO A 65 -0.94 3.41 0.46
N LEU A 66 -2.22 3.10 0.55
CA LEU A 66 -3.26 3.75 -0.26
C LEU A 66 -4.50 3.97 0.61
N MET A 67 -5.08 5.16 0.50
CA MET A 67 -6.37 5.49 1.09
C MET A 67 -7.32 5.97 0.01
N SER A 68 -8.62 5.80 0.22
CA SER A 68 -9.63 6.40 -0.67
C SER A 68 -10.79 7.00 0.10
N THR A 69 -11.41 8.00 -0.48
CA THR A 69 -12.68 8.55 0.00
C THR A 69 -13.62 8.78 -1.17
N ASN A 70 -14.92 8.61 -0.96
CA ASN A 70 -15.91 8.92 -1.97
C ASN A 70 -16.34 10.38 -1.77
N GLY A 71 -16.05 11.23 -2.76
CA GLY A 71 -16.48 12.62 -2.78
C GLY A 71 -17.70 12.82 -3.67
N SER A 72 -18.23 14.05 -3.66
CA SER A 72 -19.36 14.47 -4.51
C SER A 72 -19.10 14.39 -6.01
N TYR A 73 -17.85 14.21 -6.43
CA TYR A 73 -17.41 14.11 -7.83
C TYR A 73 -16.81 12.75 -8.18
N GLY A 74 -17.06 11.71 -7.38
CA GLY A 74 -16.52 10.36 -7.61
C GLY A 74 -15.57 9.87 -6.52
N LYS A 75 -15.00 8.68 -6.72
CA LYS A 75 -14.07 8.06 -5.76
C LYS A 75 -12.67 8.62 -5.95
N VAL A 76 -12.16 9.27 -4.92
CA VAL A 76 -10.80 9.80 -4.89
C VAL A 76 -9.90 8.78 -4.21
N PHE A 77 -8.92 8.26 -4.95
CA PHE A 77 -7.78 7.56 -4.36
C PHE A 77 -6.73 8.60 -4.06
N ASN A 78 -6.33 8.67 -2.80
CA ASN A 78 -5.28 9.56 -2.37
C ASN A 78 -4.29 8.73 -1.56
N SER A 79 -3.06 8.63 -2.04
CA SER A 79 -2.00 8.01 -1.23
C SER A 79 -1.77 8.79 0.07
N LEU A 80 -2.18 10.07 0.14
CA LEU A 80 -1.99 10.95 1.29
C LEU A 80 -3.09 12.03 1.42
N PRO A 81 -3.83 12.09 2.53
CA PRO A 81 -4.54 13.29 2.92
C PRO A 81 -3.58 14.23 3.67
N PHE A 82 -3.29 15.39 3.05
CA PHE A 82 -2.27 16.39 3.36
C PHE A 82 -0.83 16.08 2.87
N TYR A 83 -0.35 16.88 1.90
CA TYR A 83 1.04 17.17 1.48
C TYR A 83 2.14 16.07 1.55
N GLY A 84 2.67 15.68 0.38
CA GLY A 84 4.13 15.63 0.13
C GLY A 84 4.90 14.31 0.28
N SER A 85 4.81 13.44 -0.73
CA SER A 85 5.93 12.63 -1.29
C SER A 85 6.70 11.55 -0.49
N TYR A 86 6.38 11.22 0.78
CA TYR A 86 7.23 10.29 1.57
C TYR A 86 6.63 8.90 1.90
N GLY A 87 5.48 8.53 1.33
CA GLY A 87 4.78 7.25 1.61
C GLY A 87 4.46 6.41 0.37
N GLY A 88 5.41 6.29 -0.56
CA GLY A 88 5.24 5.57 -1.83
C GLY A 88 5.36 4.04 -1.73
N VAL A 89 5.85 3.42 -2.80
CA VAL A 89 6.19 1.99 -2.79
C VAL A 89 7.40 1.76 -1.91
N LEU A 90 7.25 0.88 -0.92
CA LEU A 90 8.33 0.35 -0.11
C LEU A 90 8.49 -1.13 -0.47
N ALA A 91 9.57 -1.51 -1.13
CA ALA A 91 9.77 -2.87 -1.64
C ALA A 91 11.22 -3.31 -1.51
N SER A 92 11.41 -4.61 -1.25
CA SER A 92 12.74 -5.22 -1.12
C SER A 92 13.42 -5.54 -2.45
N ASP A 93 12.68 -5.50 -3.55
CA ASP A 93 13.16 -5.81 -4.89
C ASP A 93 12.31 -5.11 -5.98
N VAL A 94 12.85 -5.12 -7.20
CA VAL A 94 12.26 -4.43 -8.35
C VAL A 94 10.96 -5.12 -8.79
N GLU A 95 10.90 -6.44 -8.71
CA GLU A 95 9.74 -7.24 -9.11
C GLU A 95 8.52 -6.94 -8.23
N ALA A 96 8.71 -6.83 -6.92
CA ALA A 96 7.69 -6.44 -5.95
C ALA A 96 7.24 -4.99 -6.16
N ALA A 97 8.19 -4.08 -6.41
CA ALA A 97 7.85 -2.70 -6.72
C ALA A 97 7.00 -2.59 -8.01
N GLN A 98 7.39 -3.31 -9.06
CA GLN A 98 6.66 -3.36 -10.33
C GLN A 98 5.26 -3.96 -10.15
N ALA A 99 5.13 -5.07 -9.41
CA ALA A 99 3.85 -5.70 -9.15
C ALA A 99 2.87 -4.74 -8.43
N LEU A 100 3.36 -3.98 -7.44
CA LEU A 100 2.56 -2.96 -6.74
C LEU A 100 2.12 -1.83 -7.68
N TRP A 101 3.02 -1.33 -8.53
CA TRP A 101 2.69 -0.27 -9.49
C TRP A 101 1.67 -0.72 -10.54
N VAL A 102 1.79 -1.95 -11.05
CA VAL A 102 0.80 -2.53 -11.98
C VAL A 102 -0.56 -2.64 -11.29
N SER A 103 -0.61 -3.20 -10.09
CA SER A 103 -1.86 -3.37 -9.33
C SER A 103 -2.52 -2.03 -9.00
N TYR A 104 -1.72 -1.01 -8.66
CA TYR A 104 -2.20 0.35 -8.44
C TYR A 104 -2.79 0.97 -9.72
N ARG A 105 -2.12 0.83 -10.86
CA ARG A 105 -2.64 1.33 -12.14
C ARG A 105 -3.96 0.65 -12.49
N ASP A 106 -4.06 -0.66 -12.31
CA ASP A 106 -5.27 -1.42 -12.63
C ASP A 106 -6.42 -1.05 -11.69
N LEU A 107 -6.12 -0.80 -10.40
CA LEU A 107 -7.07 -0.23 -9.44
C LEU A 107 -7.61 1.12 -9.90
N LEU A 108 -6.75 2.03 -10.37
CA LEU A 108 -7.17 3.34 -10.87
C LEU A 108 -8.00 3.24 -12.15
N ALA A 109 -7.67 2.33 -13.07
CA ALA A 109 -8.42 2.15 -14.31
C ALA A 109 -9.87 1.72 -14.08
N GLY A 110 -10.16 1.00 -12.97
CA GLY A 110 -11.51 0.62 -12.56
C GLY A 110 -12.33 1.76 -11.94
N VAL A 111 -11.73 2.93 -11.74
CA VAL A 111 -12.32 4.09 -11.08
C VAL A 111 -12.58 5.10 -12.18
N GLY A 112 -13.70 4.91 -12.90
CA GLY A 112 -14.08 5.76 -14.01
C GLY A 112 -13.98 7.25 -13.63
N VAL A 113 -13.25 8.00 -14.45
CA VAL A 113 -13.23 9.47 -14.45
C VAL A 113 -14.35 9.96 -15.35
#